data_AF-A0A5B7EA40-F1
#
_entry.id   AF-A0A5B7EA40-F1
#
_cell.length_a   1.000
_cell.length_b   1.000
_cell.length_c   1.000
_cell.angle_alpha   90.00
_cell.angle_beta   90.00
_cell.angle_gamma   90.00
#
_symmetry.space_group_name_H-M   'P 1'
#
loop_
_entity.id
_entity.type
_entity.pdbx_description
1 polymer ?
#
loop_
_entity_poly.entity_id
_entity_poly.type
_entity_poly.pdbx_seq_one_letter_code
_entity_poly.pdbx_strand_id
1 'polypeptide(L)'
;MIVEVVMAELFHLPVPRYLEICYGSLLIELCKLQPATMPQVLAQAVELLFDRIDTMNVCCFDRFVNWFGYHLSNFQFKWSWDDWLEAAQLDPMHPRAKFIIEVLLKAMRLSYRQRIAEVVPEQFDCFVPLKPEPVYKFSIDTAGKGVLVS
;
A
#
# COMPACT_ATOMS: atom_id res chain seq x y z
N MET A 1 10.93 18.92 9.91
CA MET A 1 10.59 20.02 8.99
C MET A 1 10.48 19.61 7.52
N ILE A 2 11.51 19.12 6.82
CA ILE A 2 11.38 18.85 5.36
C ILE A 2 10.26 17.82 5.06
N VAL A 3 10.33 16.63 5.69
CA VAL A 3 9.33 15.57 5.50
C VAL A 3 7.91 16.07 5.81
N GLU A 4 7.75 16.78 6.93
CA GLU A 4 6.49 17.38 7.36
C GLU A 4 5.91 18.34 6.31
N VAL A 5 6.71 19.26 5.77
CA VAL A 5 6.25 20.21 4.74
C VAL A 5 5.84 19.48 3.46
N VAL A 6 6.62 18.49 3.03
CA VAL A 6 6.31 17.71 1.82
C VAL A 6 5.01 16.91 2.01
N MET A 7 4.82 16.29 3.18
CA MET A 7 3.59 15.56 3.50
C MET A 7 2.39 16.49 3.61
N ALA A 8 2.55 17.67 4.22
CA ALA A 8 1.49 18.67 4.33
C ALA A 8 1.01 19.15 2.95
N GLU A 9 1.95 19.38 2.02
CA GLU A 9 1.62 19.74 0.63
C GLU A 9 0.94 18.58 -0.12
N LEU A 10 1.42 17.34 0.04
CA LEU A 10 0.81 16.16 -0.56
C LEU A 10 -0.65 15.97 -0.08
N PHE A 11 -0.90 16.21 1.21
CA PHE A 11 -2.23 16.09 1.81
C PHE A 11 -3.05 17.38 1.75
N HIS A 12 -2.60 18.41 1.03
CA HIS A 12 -3.33 19.67 0.93
C HIS A 12 -4.69 19.48 0.25
N LEU A 13 -5.74 19.99 0.88
CA LEU A 13 -7.11 19.96 0.35
C LEU A 13 -7.49 21.34 -0.19
N PRO A 14 -8.22 21.43 -1.33
CA PRO A 14 -8.86 20.32 -2.04
C PRO A 14 -7.89 19.49 -2.90
N VAL A 15 -6.83 20.09 -3.43
CA VAL A 15 -5.83 19.44 -4.30
C VAL A 15 -4.42 19.92 -3.94
N PRO A 16 -3.38 19.06 -4.05
CA PRO A 16 -2.01 19.50 -3.86
C PRO A 16 -1.61 20.50 -4.94
N ARG A 17 -0.64 21.36 -4.62
CA ARG A 17 -0.16 22.39 -5.55
C ARG A 17 0.48 21.80 -6.81
N TYR A 18 1.18 20.68 -6.67
CA TYR A 18 1.86 19.98 -7.76
C TYR A 18 1.34 18.55 -7.89
N LEU A 19 1.76 17.84 -8.94
CA LEU A 19 1.41 16.43 -9.13
C LEU A 19 1.93 15.58 -7.98
N GLU A 20 1.11 14.64 -7.49
CA GLU A 20 1.43 13.76 -6.36
C GLU A 20 2.79 13.04 -6.53
N ILE A 21 3.07 12.60 -7.76
CA ILE A 21 4.32 11.91 -8.10
C ILE A 21 5.57 12.78 -7.86
N CYS A 22 5.48 14.11 -8.00
CA CYS A 22 6.61 15.01 -7.76
C CYS A 22 7.07 14.96 -6.30
N TYR A 23 6.13 14.89 -5.35
CA TYR A 23 6.45 14.77 -3.93
C TYR A 23 7.08 13.41 -3.60
N GLY A 24 6.57 12.33 -4.22
CA GLY A 24 7.14 11.00 -4.11
C GLY A 24 8.59 10.93 -4.60
N SER A 25 8.85 11.43 -5.82
CA SER A 25 10.20 11.47 -6.38
C SER A 25 11.15 12.36 -5.58
N LEU A 26 10.67 13.50 -5.07
CA LEU A 26 11.47 14.37 -4.19
C LEU A 26 11.92 13.64 -2.93
N LEU A 27 11.03 12.91 -2.27
CA LEU A 27 11.39 12.14 -1.06
C LEU A 27 12.39 11.02 -1.36
N ILE A 28 12.28 10.38 -2.52
CA ILE A 28 13.26 9.38 -2.97
C ILE A 28 14.64 10.02 -3.14
N GLU A 29 14.73 11.18 -3.81
CA GLU A 29 16.01 11.89 -3.99
C GLU A 29 16.59 12.36 -2.66
N LEU A 30 15.75 12.83 -1.72
CA LEU A 30 16.18 13.17 -0.37
C LEU A 30 16.76 11.96 0.38
N CYS A 31 16.15 10.77 0.24
CA CYS A 31 16.70 9.53 0.80
C CYS A 31 18.06 9.17 0.19
N LYS A 32 18.28 9.42 -1.10
CA LYS A 32 19.59 9.20 -1.76
C LYS A 32 20.65 10.21 -1.31
N LEU A 33 20.25 11.47 -1.11
CA LEU A 33 21.16 12.54 -0.65
C LEU A 33 21.57 12.35 0.82
N GLN A 34 20.69 11.82 1.66
CA GLN A 34 20.92 11.64 3.10
C GLN A 34 20.54 10.21 3.56
N PRO A 35 21.26 9.17 3.11
CA PRO A 35 20.87 7.77 3.33
C PRO A 35 20.92 7.34 4.80
N ALA A 36 21.70 8.01 5.63
CA ALA A 36 21.83 7.69 7.06
C ALA A 36 20.68 8.24 7.93
N THR A 37 20.01 9.30 7.49
CA THR A 37 19.05 10.05 8.35
C THR A 37 17.67 10.18 7.73
N MET A 38 17.57 10.49 6.44
CA MET A 38 16.28 10.77 5.80
C MET A 38 15.33 9.57 5.80
N PRO A 39 15.76 8.32 5.51
CA PRO A 39 14.88 7.16 5.61
C PRO A 39 14.29 6.96 7.01
N GLN A 40 15.08 7.22 8.06
CA GLN A 40 14.64 7.06 9.46
C GLN A 40 13.54 8.07 9.81
N VAL A 41 13.75 9.34 9.44
CA VAL A 41 12.76 10.41 9.68
C VAL A 41 11.49 10.15 8.87
N LEU A 42 11.63 9.69 7.62
CA LEU A 42 10.49 9.37 6.76
C LEU A 42 9.71 8.18 7.30
N ALA A 43 10.38 7.12 7.74
CA ALA A 43 9.73 5.96 8.36
C ALA A 43 8.94 6.37 9.61
N GLN A 44 9.53 7.18 10.50
CA GLN A 44 8.83 7.72 11.67
C GLN A 44 7.58 8.54 11.28
N ALA A 45 7.64 9.33 10.21
CA ALA A 45 6.49 10.07 9.74
C ALA A 45 5.37 9.13 9.22
N VAL A 46 5.73 8.05 8.52
CA VAL A 46 4.77 7.04 8.05
C VAL A 46 4.10 6.34 9.22
N GLU A 47 4.85 5.94 10.25
CA GLU A 47 4.28 5.35 11.48
C GLU A 47 3.28 6.29 12.15
N LEU A 48 3.65 7.57 12.33
CA LEU A 48 2.75 8.57 12.92
C LEU A 48 1.47 8.79 12.10
N LEU A 49 1.56 8.72 10.76
CA LEU A 49 0.40 8.84 9.87
C LEU A 49 -0.48 7.59 9.95
N PHE A 50 0.11 6.40 10.01
CA PHE A 50 -0.60 5.14 10.17
C PHE A 50 -1.32 5.05 11.52
N ASP A 51 -0.67 5.47 12.61
CA ASP A 51 -1.29 5.53 13.94
C ASP A 51 -2.54 6.41 13.99
N ARG A 52 -2.55 7.50 13.23
CA ARG A 52 -3.63 8.50 13.19
C ARG A 52 -4.63 8.29 12.05
N ILE A 53 -4.50 7.20 11.29
CA ILE A 53 -5.23 6.99 10.05
C ILE A 53 -6.74 6.92 10.22
N ASP A 54 -7.22 6.57 11.42
CA ASP A 54 -8.65 6.44 11.74
C ASP A 54 -9.42 7.78 11.62
N THR A 55 -8.71 8.90 11.72
CA THR A 55 -9.27 10.25 11.59
C THR A 55 -8.83 10.97 10.31
N MET A 56 -8.06 10.29 9.45
CA MET A 56 -7.55 10.88 8.22
C MET A 56 -8.69 11.05 7.20
N ASN A 57 -8.74 12.21 6.54
CA ASN A 57 -9.70 12.44 5.46
C ASN A 57 -9.49 11.44 4.32
N VAL A 58 -10.57 10.95 3.70
CA VAL A 58 -10.53 9.94 2.63
C VAL A 58 -9.64 10.35 1.45
N CYS A 59 -9.67 11.62 1.03
CA CYS A 59 -8.81 12.09 -0.05
C CYS A 59 -7.32 12.04 0.34
N CYS A 60 -6.99 12.33 1.60
CA CYS A 60 -5.60 12.22 2.09
C CYS A 60 -5.20 10.75 2.23
N PHE A 61 -6.11 9.88 2.66
CA PHE A 61 -5.91 8.43 2.75
C PHE A 61 -5.55 7.85 1.38
N ASP A 62 -6.31 8.17 0.33
CA ASP A 62 -6.04 7.69 -1.04
C ASP A 62 -4.66 8.15 -1.53
N ARG A 63 -4.28 9.40 -1.26
CA ARG A 63 -2.94 9.93 -1.59
C ARG A 63 -1.86 9.23 -0.79
N PHE A 64 -2.11 8.92 0.48
CA PHE A 64 -1.16 8.21 1.32
C PHE A 64 -0.90 6.80 0.80
N VAL A 65 -1.96 6.05 0.45
CA VAL A 65 -1.86 4.74 -0.20
C VAL A 65 -1.06 4.83 -1.51
N ASN A 66 -1.42 5.78 -2.38
CA ASN A 66 -0.77 5.94 -3.68
C ASN A 66 0.71 6.25 -3.56
N TRP A 67 1.04 7.21 -2.68
CA TRP A 67 2.42 7.61 -2.42
C TRP A 67 3.22 6.48 -1.77
N PHE A 68 2.68 5.82 -0.74
CA PHE A 68 3.41 4.80 0.00
C PHE A 68 3.68 3.55 -0.85
N GLY A 69 2.68 3.09 -1.63
CA GLY A 69 2.88 2.00 -2.59
C GLY A 69 3.92 2.33 -3.67
N TYR A 70 3.96 3.57 -4.15
CA TYR A 70 5.01 4.05 -5.06
C TYR A 70 6.39 4.13 -4.37
N HIS A 71 6.45 4.62 -3.14
CA HIS A 71 7.68 4.71 -2.37
C HIS A 71 8.28 3.31 -2.17
N LEU A 72 7.48 2.36 -1.68
CA LEU A 72 7.88 0.97 -1.48
C LEU A 72 8.43 0.31 -2.76
N SER A 73 7.81 0.55 -3.92
CA SER A 73 8.28 -0.06 -5.18
C SER A 73 9.70 0.37 -5.57
N ASN A 74 10.14 1.56 -5.13
CA ASN A 74 11.50 2.07 -5.35
C ASN A 74 12.52 1.52 -4.34
N PHE A 75 12.07 0.94 -3.23
CA PHE A 75 12.90 0.34 -2.17
C PHE A 75 12.63 -1.16 -1.99
N GLN A 76 12.33 -1.85 -3.10
CA GLN A 76 12.15 -3.31 -3.15
C GLN A 76 11.00 -3.84 -2.27
N PHE A 77 10.02 -2.99 -1.97
CA PHE A 77 8.88 -3.29 -1.09
C PHE A 77 9.27 -3.65 0.35
N LYS A 78 10.47 -3.23 0.79
CA LYS A 78 10.94 -3.45 2.15
C LYS A 78 10.26 -2.47 3.11
N TRP A 79 9.60 -3.04 4.11
CA TRP A 79 9.01 -2.33 5.23
C TRP A 79 9.00 -3.25 6.45
N SER A 80 8.94 -2.69 7.66
CA SER A 80 8.75 -3.44 8.89
C SER A 80 7.29 -3.84 9.05
N TRP A 81 6.79 -4.70 8.16
CA TRP A 81 5.39 -5.13 8.16
C TRP A 81 4.95 -5.78 9.47
N ASP A 82 5.90 -6.38 10.21
CA ASP A 82 5.67 -6.99 11.52
C ASP A 82 5.11 -5.98 12.54
N ASP A 83 5.49 -4.70 12.43
CA ASP A 83 5.03 -3.63 13.33
C ASP A 83 3.52 -3.37 13.17
N TRP A 84 2.90 -3.82 12.07
CA TRP A 84 1.49 -3.60 11.76
C TRP A 84 0.63 -4.87 11.84
N LEU A 85 1.15 -5.97 12.41
CA LEU A 85 0.44 -7.26 12.48
C LEU A 85 -0.92 -7.20 13.17
N GLU A 86 -1.09 -6.30 14.14
CA GLU A 86 -2.37 -6.11 14.83
C GLU A 86 -3.50 -5.72 13.87
N ALA A 87 -3.19 -5.04 12.77
CA ALA A 87 -4.17 -4.67 11.76
C ALA A 87 -4.75 -5.88 11.01
N ALA A 88 -4.06 -7.03 10.99
CA ALA A 88 -4.58 -8.28 10.41
C ALA A 88 -5.76 -8.86 11.20
N GLN A 89 -5.91 -8.47 12.47
CA GLN A 89 -6.99 -8.94 13.34
C GLN A 89 -8.21 -8.01 13.33
N LEU A 90 -8.14 -6.87 12.65
CA LEU A 90 -9.22 -5.90 12.56
C LEU A 90 -10.18 -6.24 11.42
N ASP A 91 -11.37 -5.64 11.44
CA ASP A 91 -12.30 -5.71 10.32
C ASP A 91 -11.63 -5.16 9.03
N PRO A 92 -11.79 -5.80 7.86
CA PRO A 92 -11.19 -5.33 6.60
C PRO A 92 -11.55 -3.90 6.19
N MET A 93 -12.65 -3.35 6.71
CA MET A 93 -13.07 -1.95 6.51
C MET A 93 -12.49 -1.00 7.55
N HIS A 94 -11.84 -1.50 8.61
CA HIS A 94 -11.12 -0.66 9.56
C HIS A 94 -10.00 0.11 8.83
N PRO A 95 -9.83 1.43 9.05
CA PRO A 95 -8.88 2.25 8.28
C PRO A 95 -7.45 1.69 8.21
N ARG A 96 -6.90 1.22 9.34
CA ARG A 96 -5.58 0.52 9.39
C ARG A 96 -5.50 -0.72 8.50
N ALA A 97 -6.45 -1.65 8.63
CA ALA A 97 -6.49 -2.87 7.80
C ALA A 97 -6.68 -2.51 6.32
N LYS A 98 -7.62 -1.61 6.04
CA LYS A 98 -7.94 -1.12 4.70
C LYS A 98 -6.72 -0.48 4.04
N PHE A 99 -5.92 0.29 4.78
CA PHE A 99 -4.70 0.91 4.27
C PHE A 99 -3.70 -0.14 3.78
N ILE A 100 -3.43 -1.16 4.59
CA ILE A 100 -2.52 -2.24 4.23
C ILE A 100 -3.03 -2.98 2.99
N ILE A 101 -4.32 -3.33 2.96
CA ILE A 101 -4.95 -3.99 1.80
C ILE A 101 -4.75 -3.17 0.52
N GLU A 102 -5.05 -1.87 0.55
CA GLU A 102 -4.92 -1.00 -0.62
C GLU A 102 -3.47 -0.78 -1.05
N VAL A 103 -2.55 -0.67 -0.09
CA VAL A 103 -1.10 -0.57 -0.36
C VAL A 103 -0.59 -1.85 -1.02
N LEU A 104 -0.96 -3.03 -0.53
CA LEU A 104 -0.56 -4.32 -1.12
C LEU A 104 -1.18 -4.54 -2.50
N LEU A 105 -2.44 -4.14 -2.71
CA LEU A 105 -3.08 -4.09 -4.03
C LEU A 105 -2.28 -3.20 -5.01
N LYS A 106 -1.88 -2.01 -4.57
CA LYS A 106 -1.07 -1.08 -5.36
C LYS A 106 0.31 -1.66 -5.66
N ALA A 107 0.97 -2.22 -4.65
CA ALA A 107 2.28 -2.86 -4.78
C ALA A 107 2.23 -4.03 -5.78
N MET A 108 1.17 -4.83 -5.75
CA MET A 108 0.95 -5.91 -6.72
C MET A 108 0.79 -5.37 -8.14
N ARG A 109 0.08 -4.25 -8.35
CA ARG A 109 -0.04 -3.62 -9.69
C ARG A 109 1.28 -3.08 -10.22
N LEU A 110 2.21 -2.72 -9.34
CA LEU A 110 3.57 -2.28 -9.67
C LEU A 110 4.58 -3.44 -9.72
N SER A 111 4.11 -4.67 -9.52
CA SER A 111 4.93 -5.87 -9.35
C SER A 111 4.14 -7.11 -9.82
N TYR A 112 4.36 -8.25 -9.17
CA TYR A 112 3.59 -9.47 -9.35
C TYR A 112 3.30 -10.11 -8.00
N ARG A 113 2.21 -10.89 -7.91
CA ARG A 113 1.68 -11.45 -6.65
C ARG A 113 2.72 -12.18 -5.82
N GLN A 114 3.51 -13.08 -6.43
CA GLN A 114 4.48 -13.89 -5.70
C GLN A 114 5.50 -13.02 -4.96
N ARG A 115 6.03 -11.97 -5.62
CA ARG A 115 6.97 -11.05 -4.98
C ARG A 115 6.37 -10.29 -3.81
N ILE A 116 5.09 -9.93 -3.89
CA ILE A 116 4.42 -9.24 -2.77
C ILE A 116 4.19 -10.20 -1.60
N ALA A 117 3.82 -11.46 -1.86
CA ALA A 117 3.69 -12.48 -0.83
C ALA A 117 5.02 -12.78 -0.12
N GLU A 118 6.15 -12.73 -0.83
CA GLU A 118 7.49 -12.98 -0.26
C GLU A 118 8.01 -11.86 0.63
N VAL A 119 7.50 -10.62 0.51
CA VAL A 119 7.98 -9.46 1.29
C VAL A 119 7.13 -9.16 2.52
N VAL A 120 5.94 -9.78 2.65
CA VAL A 120 5.05 -9.59 3.80
C VAL A 120 5.05 -10.83 4.71
N PRO A 121 4.73 -10.70 6.00
CA PRO A 121 4.52 -11.82 6.90
C PRO A 121 3.32 -12.68 6.46
N GLU A 122 3.35 -13.97 6.78
CA GLU A 122 2.28 -14.94 6.42
C GLU A 122 0.90 -14.50 6.95
N GLN A 123 0.85 -13.78 8.07
CA GLN A 123 -0.39 -13.25 8.64
C GLN A 123 -1.10 -12.24 7.72
N PHE A 124 -0.40 -11.65 6.76
CA PHE A 124 -0.97 -10.75 5.75
C PHE A 124 -1.42 -11.47 4.48
N ASP A 125 -1.32 -12.80 4.40
CA ASP A 125 -1.84 -13.56 3.25
C ASP A 125 -3.33 -13.32 3.00
N CYS A 126 -4.10 -13.00 4.04
CA CYS A 126 -5.51 -12.62 3.92
C CYS A 126 -5.72 -11.29 3.18
N PHE A 127 -4.70 -10.43 3.14
CA PHE A 127 -4.71 -9.14 2.44
C PHE A 127 -4.09 -9.21 1.05
N VAL A 128 -3.32 -10.25 0.75
CA VAL A 128 -2.74 -10.45 -0.59
C VAL A 128 -3.86 -10.76 -1.57
N PRO A 129 -4.02 -9.97 -2.66
CA PRO A 129 -5.09 -10.18 -3.61
C PRO A 129 -5.00 -11.57 -4.25
N LEU A 130 -6.18 -12.13 -4.57
CA LEU A 130 -6.25 -13.37 -5.34
C LEU A 130 -5.53 -13.21 -6.68
N LYS A 131 -5.00 -14.32 -7.20
CA LYS A 131 -4.37 -14.30 -8.53
C LYS A 131 -5.38 -13.74 -9.53
N PRO A 132 -4.99 -12.73 -10.35
CA PRO A 132 -5.85 -12.19 -11.38
C PRO A 132 -5.94 -13.20 -12.54
N GLU A 133 -6.74 -14.24 -12.35
CA GLU A 133 -7.00 -15.26 -13.37
C GLU A 133 -8.22 -14.88 -14.20
N PRO A 134 -8.17 -15.07 -15.54
CA PRO A 134 -9.32 -14.78 -16.38
C PRO A 134 -10.45 -15.77 -16.06
N VAL A 135 -11.60 -15.24 -15.66
CA VAL A 135 -12.82 -16.04 -15.49
C VAL A 135 -13.44 -16.28 -16.86
N TYR A 136 -13.04 -17.35 -17.53
CA TYR A 136 -13.60 -17.75 -18.81
C TYR A 136 -14.78 -18.71 -18.60
N LYS A 137 -16.01 -18.20 -18.75
CA LYS A 137 -17.26 -18.94 -18.54
C LYS A 137 -17.40 -20.22 -19.38
N PHE A 138 -16.69 -20.30 -20.51
CA PHE A 138 -16.74 -21.42 -21.44
C PHE A 138 -15.46 -22.25 -21.41
N SER A 139 -14.67 -22.17 -20.33
CA SER A 139 -13.50 -23.04 -20.18
C SER A 139 -13.98 -24.50 -20.10
N ILE A 140 -13.17 -25.38 -20.64
CA ILE A 140 -13.49 -26.81 -20.74
C ILE A 140 -13.73 -27.40 -19.33
N ASP A 141 -13.14 -26.80 -18.30
CA ASP A 141 -13.31 -27.17 -16.88
C ASP A 141 -14.66 -26.74 -16.27
N THR A 142 -15.33 -25.69 -16.78
CA THR A 142 -16.67 -25.28 -16.31
C THR A 142 -17.79 -26.09 -16.97
N ALA A 143 -17.54 -26.66 -18.15
CA ALA A 143 -18.51 -27.51 -18.86
C ALA A 143 -18.75 -28.87 -18.16
N GLY A 144 -17.83 -29.34 -17.32
CA GLY A 144 -17.93 -30.63 -16.61
C GLY A 144 -18.69 -30.62 -15.28
N LYS A 145 -19.01 -29.45 -14.70
CA LYS A 145 -19.74 -29.35 -13.41
C LYS A 145 -21.24 -29.09 -13.55
N GLY A 146 -21.77 -29.06 -14.78
CA GLY A 146 -23.16 -28.71 -15.07
C GLY A 146 -24.15 -29.88 -15.16
N VAL A 147 -23.74 -31.12 -14.92
CA VAL A 147 -24.63 -32.30 -15.04
C VAL A 147 -24.34 -33.28 -13.93
N LEU A 148 -24.82 -33.02 -12.71
CA LEU A 148 -25.18 -34.04 -11.69
C LEU A 148 -25.88 -33.32 -10.52
N VAL A 149 -27.08 -32.78 -10.79
CA VAL A 149 -28.12 -32.64 -9.75
C VAL A 149 -29.40 -33.17 -10.39
N SER A 150 -29.64 -34.45 -10.16
CA SER A 150 -30.95 -35.11 -10.25
C SER A 150 -31.33 -35.55 -8.84
#